data_AF-A0A3A8JA06-F1
#
_entry.id   AF-A0A3A8JA06-F1
#
_cell.length_a   1.000
_cell.length_b   1.000
_cell.length_c   1.000
_cell.angle_alpha   90.00
_cell.angle_beta   90.00
_cell.angle_gamma   90.00
#
_symmetry.space_group_name_H-M   'P 1'
#
loop_
_entity.id
_entity.type
_entity.pdbx_description
1 polymer ?
#
loop_
_entity_poly.entity_id
_entity_poly.type
_entity_poly.pdbx_seq_one_letter_code
_entity_poly.pdbx_strand_id
1 'polypeptide(L)'
;MTDRYIAFANSPVGRRLVGAVGLPSPLRLERWQAGRVRPVDGPLVIGGSGALAEAVLPFAGKLTDAVFAAVDGQFELPRWTAEH
;
A
#
# COMPACT_ATOMS: atom_id res chain seq x y z
N MET A 1 -7.62 20.80 -0.97
CA MET A 1 -7.14 21.02 -2.35
C MET A 1 -7.72 19.94 -3.25
N THR A 2 -8.53 20.33 -4.24
CA THR A 2 -9.09 19.40 -5.23
C THR A 2 -8.33 19.59 -6.53
N ASP A 3 -7.60 18.56 -6.96
CA ASP A 3 -6.84 18.59 -8.22
C ASP A 3 -7.83 18.57 -9.42
N ARG A 4 -7.87 19.68 -10.16
CA ARG A 4 -8.75 19.84 -11.34
C ARG A 4 -8.34 18.92 -12.49
N TYR A 5 -7.07 18.58 -12.61
CA TYR A 5 -6.57 17.65 -13.62
C TYR A 5 -7.05 16.23 -13.34
N ILE A 6 -6.94 15.76 -12.10
CA ILE A 6 -7.44 14.42 -11.71
C ILE A 6 -8.95 14.31 -11.93
N ALA A 7 -9.72 15.36 -11.64
CA ALA A 7 -11.15 15.39 -11.88
C ALA A 7 -11.48 15.28 -13.39
N PHE A 8 -10.77 16.03 -14.24
CA PHE A 8 -10.94 15.96 -15.69
C PHE A 8 -10.56 14.58 -16.24
N ALA A 9 -9.38 14.06 -15.91
CA ALA A 9 -8.88 12.77 -16.41
C ALA A 9 -9.76 11.59 -15.98
N ASN A 10 -10.50 11.72 -14.86
CA ASN A 10 -11.47 10.72 -14.41
C ASN A 10 -12.90 10.92 -14.96
N SER A 11 -13.17 12.01 -15.68
CA SER A 11 -14.47 12.21 -16.36
C SER A 11 -14.62 11.31 -17.60
N PRO A 12 -15.84 11.05 -18.09
CA PRO A 12 -16.06 10.20 -19.27
C PRO A 12 -15.34 10.71 -20.53
N VAL A 13 -15.29 12.03 -20.74
CA VAL A 13 -14.60 12.64 -21.88
C VAL A 13 -13.09 12.64 -21.68
N GLY A 14 -12.63 13.07 -20.49
CA GLY A 14 -11.21 13.12 -20.19
C GLY A 14 -10.55 11.73 -20.22
N ARG A 15 -11.22 10.69 -19.73
CA ARG A 15 -10.70 9.31 -19.79
C ARG A 15 -10.49 8.84 -21.23
N ARG A 16 -11.40 9.18 -22.15
CA ARG A 16 -11.25 8.88 -23.59
C ARG A 16 -10.09 9.64 -24.21
N LEU A 17 -9.94 10.93 -23.91
CA LEU A 17 -8.84 11.74 -24.42
C LEU A 17 -7.48 11.27 -23.89
N VAL A 18 -7.35 11.09 -22.58
CA VAL A 18 -6.13 10.59 -21.90
C VAL A 18 -5.75 9.22 -22.45
N GLY A 19 -6.73 8.32 -22.63
CA GLY A 19 -6.50 7.01 -23.23
C GLY A 19 -6.06 7.09 -24.70
N ALA A 20 -6.65 7.98 -25.50
CA ALA A 20 -6.32 8.12 -26.92
C ALA A 20 -4.89 8.63 -27.18
N VAL A 21 -4.30 9.36 -26.23
CA VAL A 21 -2.90 9.83 -26.30
C VAL A 21 -1.92 8.90 -25.57
N GLY A 22 -2.37 7.73 -25.10
CA GLY A 22 -1.52 6.77 -24.41
C GLY A 22 -1.05 7.20 -23.02
N LEU A 23 -1.71 8.19 -22.41
CA LEU A 23 -1.39 8.61 -21.06
C LEU A 23 -1.95 7.61 -20.04
N PRO A 24 -1.22 7.30 -18.96
CA PRO A 24 -1.71 6.42 -17.91
C PRO A 24 -2.94 7.04 -17.23
N SER A 25 -3.98 6.23 -17.06
CA SER A 25 -5.19 6.66 -16.36
C SER A 25 -4.89 6.88 -14.87
N PRO A 26 -5.28 8.02 -14.27
CA PRO A 26 -5.01 8.27 -12.87
C PRO A 26 -5.68 7.22 -11.98
N LEU A 27 -4.90 6.54 -11.14
CA LEU A 27 -5.43 5.64 -10.12
C LEU A 27 -6.17 6.42 -9.04
N ARG A 28 -7.27 5.86 -8.54
CA ARG A 28 -7.95 6.41 -7.39
C ARG A 28 -7.09 6.16 -6.15
N LEU A 29 -6.55 7.24 -5.58
CA LEU A 29 -5.75 7.15 -4.37
C LEU A 29 -6.62 6.76 -3.17
N GLU A 30 -6.07 5.88 -2.34
CA GLU A 30 -6.63 5.59 -1.04
C GLU A 30 -6.62 6.84 -0.17
N ARG A 31 -7.68 7.04 0.61
CA ARG A 31 -7.79 8.15 1.55
C ARG A 31 -8.07 7.60 2.94
N TRP A 32 -7.59 8.30 3.96
CA TRP A 32 -7.98 8.02 5.33
C TRP A 32 -9.50 8.13 5.49
N GLN A 33 -10.07 7.21 6.27
CA GLN A 33 -11.48 7.16 6.59
C GLN A 33 -11.66 7.07 8.10
N ALA A 34 -12.62 7.81 8.64
CA ALA A 34 -12.95 7.72 10.06
C ALA A 34 -13.36 6.29 10.43
N GLY A 35 -12.88 5.80 11.58
CA GLY A 35 -13.11 4.43 12.03
C GLY A 35 -12.11 3.39 11.51
N ARG A 36 -11.20 3.76 10.58
CA ARG A 36 -10.09 2.88 10.19
C ARG A 36 -9.10 2.74 11.34
N VAL A 37 -9.03 1.55 11.92
CA VAL A 37 -8.16 1.23 13.07
C VAL A 37 -6.72 0.94 12.65
N ARG A 38 -6.53 0.41 11.42
CA ARG A 38 -5.23 0.02 10.88
C ARG A 38 -4.97 0.74 9.56
N PRO A 39 -3.80 1.38 9.40
CA PRO A 39 -3.49 2.20 8.22
C PRO A 39 -3.13 1.41 6.96
N VAL A 40 -2.75 0.13 7.08
CA VAL A 40 -2.35 -0.71 5.94
C VAL A 40 -3.40 -1.78 5.72
N ASP A 41 -4.05 -1.71 4.56
CA ASP A 41 -4.94 -2.78 4.08
C ASP A 41 -4.08 -3.79 3.31
N GLY A 42 -3.65 -4.86 4.00
CA GLY A 42 -2.92 -5.99 3.41
C GLY A 42 -1.57 -6.32 4.04
N PRO A 43 -0.80 -7.22 3.41
CA PRO A 43 0.46 -7.74 3.95
C PRO A 43 1.55 -6.68 4.12
N LEU A 44 2.19 -6.68 5.29
CA LEU A 44 3.42 -5.95 5.58
C LEU A 44 4.59 -6.93 5.63
N VAL A 45 5.49 -6.82 4.66
CA VAL A 45 6.72 -7.63 4.63
C VAL A 45 7.87 -6.80 5.20
N ILE A 46 8.51 -7.32 6.25
CA ILE A 46 9.69 -6.73 6.88
C ILE A 46 10.93 -7.49 6.38
N GLY A 47 11.89 -6.77 5.81
CA GLY A 47 13.15 -7.32 5.32
C GLY A 47 14.36 -6.57 5.83
N GLY A 48 15.54 -7.05 5.42
CA GLY A 48 16.83 -6.53 5.87
C GLY A 48 17.18 -6.97 7.30
N SER A 49 18.42 -6.73 7.73
CA SER A 49 18.90 -7.02 9.08
C SER A 49 19.40 -5.74 9.75
N GLY A 50 18.98 -5.50 10.99
CA GLY A 50 19.44 -4.37 11.80
C GLY A 50 18.38 -3.74 12.69
N ALA A 51 18.81 -2.74 13.45
CA ALA A 51 18.02 -2.11 14.52
C ALA A 51 16.68 -1.50 14.06
N LEU A 52 16.58 -1.04 12.80
CA LEU A 52 15.33 -0.48 12.30
C LEU A 52 14.24 -1.56 12.17
N ALA A 53 14.59 -2.74 11.67
CA ALA A 53 13.62 -3.83 11.56
C ALA A 53 13.15 -4.26 12.94
N GLU A 54 14.07 -4.41 13.89
CA GLU A 54 13.77 -4.72 15.30
C GLU A 54 12.89 -3.65 15.96
N ALA A 55 13.11 -2.37 15.66
CA ALA A 55 12.30 -1.28 16.19
C ALA A 55 10.87 -1.23 15.63
N VAL A 56 10.64 -1.78 14.43
CA VAL A 56 9.32 -1.81 13.77
C VAL A 56 8.44 -2.94 14.32
N LEU A 57 9.02 -4.10 14.64
CA LEU A 57 8.28 -5.28 15.09
C LEU A 57 7.27 -5.01 16.22
N PRO A 58 7.60 -4.27 17.30
CA PRO A 58 6.68 -4.06 18.43
C PRO A 58 5.39 -3.33 18.06
N PHE A 59 5.37 -2.61 16.93
CA PHE A 59 4.19 -1.88 16.47
C PHE A 59 3.67 -2.32 15.10
N ALA A 60 4.30 -3.29 14.44
CA ALA A 60 3.87 -3.78 13.12
C ALA A 60 2.41 -4.27 13.12
N GLY A 61 1.96 -4.96 14.18
CA GLY A 61 0.57 -5.40 14.34
C GLY A 61 -0.46 -4.28 14.51
N LYS A 62 -0.02 -3.04 14.76
CA LYS A 62 -0.88 -1.85 14.72
C LYS A 62 -1.08 -1.32 13.30
N LEU A 63 -0.18 -1.69 12.38
CA LEU A 63 -0.22 -1.27 10.98
C LEU A 63 -1.14 -2.17 10.16
N THR A 64 -1.08 -3.49 10.39
CA THR A 64 -1.84 -4.53 9.69
C THR A 64 -2.00 -5.78 10.57
N ASP A 65 -2.92 -6.69 10.22
CA ASP A 65 -2.98 -8.07 10.77
C ASP A 65 -2.01 -9.03 10.11
N ALA A 66 -1.55 -8.71 8.90
CA ALA A 66 -0.79 -9.61 8.07
C ALA A 66 0.68 -9.17 8.04
N VAL A 67 1.48 -9.59 9.03
CA VAL A 67 2.91 -9.25 9.11
C VAL A 67 3.77 -10.46 8.77
N PHE A 68 4.72 -10.26 7.87
CA PHE A 68 5.60 -11.32 7.34
C PHE A 68 7.06 -10.88 7.35
N ALA A 69 7.96 -11.87 7.35
CA ALA A 69 9.37 -11.67 7.07
C ALA A 69 9.71 -11.95 5.60
N ALA A 70 10.69 -11.23 5.07
CA ALA A 70 11.24 -11.50 3.74
C ALA A 70 12.07 -12.80 3.70
N VAL A 71 12.72 -13.14 4.82
CA VAL A 71 13.59 -14.31 4.96
C VAL A 71 13.00 -15.27 5.98
N ASP A 72 13.14 -16.57 5.73
CA ASP A 72 12.64 -17.60 6.63
C ASP A 72 13.36 -17.58 7.99
N GLY A 73 12.60 -17.83 9.06
CA GLY A 73 13.11 -17.80 10.43
C GLY A 73 13.49 -16.40 10.95
N GLN A 74 13.22 -15.34 10.20
CA GLN A 74 13.54 -13.99 10.62
C GLN A 74 12.42 -13.39 11.48
N PHE A 75 12.80 -12.76 12.60
CA PHE A 75 11.89 -12.04 13.51
C PHE A 75 10.75 -12.88 14.10
N GLU A 76 10.87 -14.21 14.06
CA GLU A 76 9.79 -15.15 14.44
C GLU A 76 8.49 -14.92 13.65
N LEU A 77 8.60 -14.31 12.46
CA LEU A 77 7.47 -14.07 11.57
C LEU A 77 7.42 -15.12 10.47
N PRO A 78 6.21 -15.44 9.96
CA PRO A 78 6.08 -16.30 8.80
C PRO A 78 6.74 -15.64 7.58
N ARG A 79 7.37 -16.45 6.73
CA ARG A 79 7.95 -15.98 5.48
C ARG A 79 6.87 -15.60 4.46
N TRP A 80 7.04 -14.47 3.78
CA TRP A 80 6.21 -14.08 2.64
C TRP A 80 6.46 -15.01 1.44
N THR A 81 5.38 -15.54 0.86
CA THR A 81 5.39 -16.35 -0.38
C THR A 81 4.32 -15.82 -1.34
N ALA A 82 4.44 -16.16 -2.63
CA ALA A 82 3.49 -15.73 -3.66
C ALA A 82 2.06 -16.31 -3.49
N GLU A 83 1.85 -17.18 -2.51
CA GLU A 83 0.58 -17.83 -2.20
C GLU A 83 -0.27 -17.04 -1.18
N HIS A 84 0.30 -15.97 -0.60
CA HIS A 84 -0.36 -15.06 0.35
C HIS A 84 -0.93 -13.82 -0.35
#